data_AF-A0A2D7Q4C2-F1
#
_entry.id   AF-A0A2D7Q4C2-F1
#
_cell.length_a   1.000
_cell.length_b   1.000
_cell.length_c   1.000
_cell.angle_alpha   90.00
_cell.angle_beta   90.00
_cell.angle_gamma   90.00
#
_symmetry.space_group_name_H-M   'P 1'
#
loop_
_entity.id
_entity.type
_entity.pdbx_description
1 polymer ?
#
loop_
_entity_poly.entity_id
_entity_poly.type
_entity_poly.pdbx_seq_one_letter_code
_entity_poly.pdbx_strand_id
1 'polypeptide(L)'
;MVGQVIVDVNSTNKFTKVDLETYKRLIVEEVYPHLFGEDLPKALRVRVKAQLIDIVDVNWRSSLTKQAARRGGKNPKIKQIARSIRDNGFKLMYCGICLFRKPNGELVPMNGRTRYEILYKNHSFTNIIAIIFEAAPGATQDEVDDALSSFGVSSNSYGDPEGETQLEDVYTEVCHAIDMGWVKKDKNPMKFIESIRARVDLDAGRGCFAATKRDALVYRILNNYESSLDILSWTTGGEAERWLSDNNIVTIPPKGDKRGIKYIALSAESGAKTLISAVKFAYDNPNYDIRLVIHTGTLTGFDLEKCYIDKVVKFKNWWDAVISQLGYGFFNYQGEKLGMLKRPITLYGVLPALSSVHDLEKLVKFVTPTPKNEYKLLSQSDSKGKVLYDYQIPEEDRAEAA
;
A
#
# COMPACT_ATOMS: atom_id res chain seq x y z
N MET A 1 -28.35 -42.47 12.37
CA MET A 1 -28.95 -41.39 11.56
C MET A 1 -27.82 -40.57 10.96
N VAL A 2 -27.74 -40.46 9.63
CA VAL A 2 -26.78 -39.57 8.98
C VAL A 2 -27.32 -38.15 9.15
N GLY A 3 -26.66 -37.33 9.99
CA GLY A 3 -27.04 -35.93 10.16
C GLY A 3 -26.90 -35.15 8.86
N GLN A 4 -27.79 -34.19 8.62
CA GLN A 4 -27.69 -33.29 7.47
C GLN A 4 -26.40 -32.46 7.58
N VAL A 5 -25.65 -32.36 6.47
CA VAL A 5 -24.40 -31.58 6.38
C VAL A 5 -24.66 -30.07 6.42
N ILE A 6 -25.90 -29.69 6.17
CA ILE A 6 -26.38 -28.31 6.09
C ILE A 6 -27.44 -28.11 7.18
N VAL A 7 -27.27 -27.06 7.97
CA VAL A 7 -28.23 -26.62 8.98
C VAL A 7 -29.07 -25.50 8.38
N ASP A 8 -30.39 -25.69 8.30
CA ASP A 8 -31.31 -24.64 7.82
C ASP A 8 -31.51 -23.55 8.88
N VAL A 9 -30.79 -22.45 8.71
CA VAL A 9 -30.79 -21.28 9.61
C VAL A 9 -32.11 -20.49 9.61
N ASN A 10 -33.05 -20.79 8.71
CA ASN A 10 -34.35 -20.13 8.67
C ASN A 10 -35.40 -20.90 9.50
N SER A 11 -35.17 -22.18 9.78
CA SER A 11 -36.07 -23.03 10.58
C SER A 11 -35.56 -23.33 11.99
N THR A 12 -34.27 -23.08 12.27
CA THR A 12 -33.68 -23.18 13.62
C THR A 12 -32.81 -21.99 13.95
N ASN A 13 -32.67 -21.71 15.26
CA ASN A 13 -31.77 -20.72 15.83
C ASN A 13 -30.75 -21.33 16.82
N LYS A 14 -30.52 -22.65 16.73
CA LYS A 14 -29.52 -23.33 17.53
C LYS A 14 -28.95 -24.55 16.81
N PHE A 15 -27.68 -24.78 17.02
CA PHE A 15 -27.03 -26.05 16.70
C PHE A 15 -27.37 -27.09 17.77
N THR A 16 -27.55 -28.32 17.31
CA THR A 16 -27.89 -29.48 18.11
C THR A 16 -26.68 -30.38 18.32
N LYS A 17 -26.80 -31.38 19.20
CA LYS A 17 -25.78 -32.42 19.36
C LYS A 17 -25.53 -33.20 18.07
N VAL A 18 -26.57 -33.41 17.25
CA VAL A 18 -26.44 -34.11 15.96
C VAL A 18 -25.60 -33.29 14.98
N ASP A 19 -25.77 -31.96 14.99
CA ASP A 19 -24.95 -31.06 14.16
C ASP A 19 -23.48 -31.09 14.60
N LEU A 20 -23.23 -31.09 15.92
CA LEU A 20 -21.88 -31.19 16.47
C LEU A 20 -21.19 -32.51 16.07
N GLU A 21 -21.88 -33.65 16.18
CA GLU A 21 -21.31 -34.94 15.78
C GLU A 21 -21.11 -35.02 14.26
N THR A 22 -21.98 -34.38 13.48
CA THR A 22 -21.80 -34.26 12.03
C THR A 22 -20.57 -33.40 11.69
N TYR A 23 -20.39 -32.26 12.36
CA TYR A 23 -19.21 -31.42 12.22
C TYR A 23 -17.92 -32.17 12.55
N LYS A 24 -17.86 -32.87 13.69
CA LYS A 24 -16.68 -33.66 14.10
C LYS A 24 -16.30 -34.72 13.08
N ARG A 25 -17.29 -35.35 12.42
CA ARG A 25 -17.05 -36.34 11.37
C ARG A 25 -16.51 -35.73 10.08
N LEU A 26 -16.88 -34.49 9.77
CA LEU A 26 -16.52 -33.82 8.51
C LEU A 26 -15.19 -33.05 8.59
N ILE A 27 -14.81 -32.58 9.78
CA ILE A 27 -13.54 -31.88 9.99
C ILE A 27 -12.44 -32.91 10.17
N VAL A 28 -11.65 -33.09 9.11
CA VAL A 28 -10.47 -33.96 9.07
C VAL A 28 -9.23 -33.11 9.39
N GLU A 29 -8.54 -33.43 10.48
CA GLU A 29 -7.46 -32.59 11.05
C GLU A 29 -6.30 -32.39 10.08
N GLU A 30 -5.98 -33.41 9.28
CA GLU A 30 -4.91 -33.41 8.28
C GLU A 30 -5.14 -32.38 7.17
N VAL A 31 -6.40 -31.99 6.94
CA VAL A 31 -6.78 -30.95 5.95
C VAL A 31 -6.59 -29.54 6.51
N TYR A 32 -6.50 -29.41 7.85
CA TYR A 32 -6.38 -28.13 8.55
C TYR A 32 -5.11 -28.07 9.43
N PRO A 33 -3.90 -28.19 8.85
CA PRO A 33 -2.65 -28.19 9.61
C PRO A 33 -2.42 -26.88 10.39
N HIS A 34 -2.97 -25.75 9.94
CA HIS A 34 -2.89 -24.46 10.62
C HIS A 34 -3.78 -24.36 11.88
N LEU A 35 -4.66 -25.34 12.09
CA LEU A 35 -5.53 -25.40 13.28
C LEU A 35 -5.18 -26.57 14.19
N PHE A 36 -4.74 -27.70 13.62
CA PHE A 36 -4.54 -28.95 14.36
C PHE A 36 -3.15 -29.56 14.20
N GLY A 37 -2.33 -29.06 13.27
CA GLY A 37 -1.06 -29.67 12.88
C GLY A 37 0.15 -28.78 13.07
N GLU A 38 1.17 -29.01 12.24
CA GLU A 38 2.50 -28.39 12.36
C GLU A 38 2.51 -26.87 12.09
N ASP A 39 1.49 -26.36 11.37
CA ASP A 39 1.36 -24.95 11.03
C ASP A 39 0.68 -24.14 12.17
N LEU A 40 0.20 -24.80 13.25
CA LEU A 40 -0.35 -24.10 14.42
C LEU A 40 0.78 -23.40 15.20
N PRO A 41 0.64 -22.12 15.59
CA PRO A 41 1.66 -21.43 16.39
C PRO A 41 1.97 -22.19 17.69
N LYS A 42 3.26 -22.41 17.96
CA LYS A 42 3.74 -23.26 19.07
C LYS A 42 3.30 -22.80 20.45
N ALA A 43 3.01 -21.50 20.63
CA ALA A 43 2.51 -20.94 21.88
C ALA A 43 1.03 -21.29 22.14
N LEU A 44 0.34 -21.88 21.15
CA LEU A 44 -1.07 -22.28 21.23
C LEU A 44 -1.19 -23.80 21.19
N ARG A 45 -2.20 -24.33 21.87
CA ARG A 45 -2.62 -25.71 21.71
C ARG A 45 -4.13 -25.83 21.63
N VAL A 46 -4.62 -26.85 20.94
CA VAL A 46 -6.04 -27.17 20.89
C VAL A 46 -6.44 -27.80 22.21
N ARG A 47 -7.33 -27.13 22.96
CA ARG A 47 -7.96 -27.67 24.17
C ARG A 47 -9.15 -28.55 23.84
N VAL A 48 -10.02 -28.07 22.95
CA VAL A 48 -11.23 -28.78 22.50
C VAL A 48 -11.38 -28.64 20.99
N LYS A 49 -11.46 -29.78 20.30
CA LYS A 49 -11.55 -29.84 18.83
C LYS A 49 -12.90 -29.37 18.28
N ALA A 50 -13.98 -29.57 19.02
CA ALA A 50 -15.31 -29.04 18.69
C ALA A 50 -16.25 -29.12 19.90
N GLN A 51 -16.94 -28.04 20.22
CA GLN A 51 -17.95 -27.99 21.28
C GLN A 51 -19.06 -26.99 20.95
N LEU A 52 -20.28 -27.26 21.45
CA LEU A 52 -21.36 -26.28 21.48
C LEU A 52 -21.12 -25.28 22.61
N ILE A 53 -21.07 -24.00 22.26
CA ILE A 53 -20.85 -22.89 23.20
C ILE A 53 -21.99 -21.90 23.05
N ASP A 54 -22.58 -21.49 24.18
CA ASP A 54 -23.58 -20.44 24.18
C ASP A 54 -22.92 -19.10 23.86
N ILE A 55 -23.55 -18.32 22.98
CA ILE A 55 -22.96 -17.08 22.45
C ILE A 55 -22.67 -16.08 23.57
N VAL A 56 -23.47 -16.11 24.64
CA VAL A 56 -23.36 -15.23 25.81
C VAL A 56 -22.11 -15.51 26.65
N ASP A 57 -21.54 -16.72 26.55
CA ASP A 57 -20.35 -17.12 27.32
C ASP A 57 -19.04 -16.64 26.67
N VAL A 58 -19.12 -16.04 25.48
CA VAL A 58 -17.96 -15.56 24.73
C VAL A 58 -17.88 -14.04 24.81
N ASN A 59 -16.74 -13.51 25.23
CA ASN A 59 -16.50 -12.07 25.21
C ASN A 59 -16.15 -11.57 23.81
N TRP A 60 -17.19 -11.32 23.01
CA TRP A 60 -17.08 -10.72 21.67
C TRP A 60 -16.56 -9.28 21.65
N ARG A 61 -16.51 -8.61 22.80
CA ARG A 61 -16.00 -7.23 22.97
C ARG A 61 -14.53 -7.18 23.39
N SER A 62 -13.91 -8.33 23.67
CA SER A 62 -12.52 -8.44 24.10
C SER A 62 -11.55 -7.75 23.13
N SER A 63 -10.68 -6.92 23.69
CA SER A 63 -9.63 -6.14 23.01
C SER A 63 -8.44 -6.96 22.54
N LEU A 64 -8.37 -8.27 22.82
CA LEU A 64 -7.34 -9.16 22.25
C LEU A 64 -7.35 -9.15 20.71
N THR A 65 -8.42 -8.61 20.13
CA THR A 65 -8.43 -8.11 18.76
C THR A 65 -9.20 -6.77 18.74
N LYS A 66 -8.58 -5.63 19.11
CA LYS A 66 -8.90 -4.44 18.30
C LYS A 66 -8.78 -4.91 16.85
N GLN A 67 -9.75 -4.59 15.99
CA GLN A 67 -9.83 -5.07 14.60
C GLN A 67 -8.65 -4.57 13.73
N ALA A 68 -7.40 -4.76 14.15
CA ALA A 68 -6.18 -4.37 13.47
C ALA A 68 -5.87 -5.36 12.34
N ALA A 69 -6.25 -6.63 12.48
CA ALA A 69 -6.07 -7.64 11.43
C ALA A 69 -6.84 -7.34 10.14
N ARG A 70 -7.83 -6.41 10.14
CA ARG A 70 -8.48 -5.93 8.91
C ARG A 70 -8.73 -4.44 8.95
N ARG A 71 -7.99 -3.67 8.13
CA ARG A 71 -8.06 -2.19 8.08
C ARG A 71 -9.46 -1.62 7.77
N GLY A 72 -10.35 -2.44 7.20
CA GLY A 72 -11.75 -2.08 6.90
C GLY A 72 -12.78 -2.43 7.98
N GLY A 73 -12.40 -3.09 9.10
CA GLY A 73 -13.30 -3.44 10.21
C GLY A 73 -14.40 -4.47 9.89
N LYS A 74 -14.72 -4.74 8.62
CA LYS A 74 -15.72 -5.73 8.18
C LYS A 74 -15.23 -6.52 6.99
N ASN A 75 -15.65 -7.79 6.92
CA ASN A 75 -15.37 -8.66 5.78
C ASN A 75 -16.07 -8.09 4.51
N PRO A 76 -15.34 -7.81 3.42
CA PRO A 76 -15.92 -7.23 2.20
C PRO A 76 -16.97 -8.14 1.56
N LYS A 77 -16.86 -9.47 1.75
CA LYS A 77 -17.80 -10.47 1.26
C LYS A 77 -18.92 -10.78 2.27
N ILE A 78 -19.06 -10.06 3.38
CA ILE A 78 -20.08 -10.35 4.42
C ILE A 78 -21.50 -10.47 3.84
N LYS A 79 -21.86 -9.60 2.89
CA LYS A 79 -23.18 -9.65 2.22
C LYS A 79 -23.37 -10.93 1.40
N GLN A 80 -22.32 -11.39 0.71
CA GLN A 80 -22.34 -12.62 -0.08
C GLN A 80 -22.39 -13.86 0.83
N ILE A 81 -21.61 -13.87 1.90
CA ILE A 81 -21.61 -14.96 2.90
C ILE A 81 -22.97 -15.02 3.60
N ALA A 82 -23.52 -13.88 4.01
CA ALA A 82 -24.86 -13.79 4.61
C ALA A 82 -25.94 -14.31 3.67
N ARG A 83 -25.88 -13.93 2.38
CA ARG A 83 -26.79 -14.43 1.35
C ARG A 83 -26.66 -15.94 1.18
N SER A 84 -25.43 -16.47 1.11
CA SER A 84 -25.20 -17.91 0.95
C SER A 84 -25.75 -18.71 2.14
N ILE A 85 -25.51 -18.26 3.37
CA ILE A 85 -26.02 -18.89 4.59
C ILE A 85 -27.56 -18.84 4.63
N ARG A 86 -28.16 -17.69 4.28
CA ARG A 86 -29.62 -17.55 4.23
C ARG A 86 -30.26 -18.45 3.18
N ASP A 87 -29.69 -18.51 1.98
CA ASP A 87 -30.31 -19.19 0.83
C ASP A 87 -30.01 -20.71 0.83
N ASN A 88 -28.88 -21.15 1.39
CA ASN A 88 -28.42 -22.54 1.33
C ASN A 88 -28.16 -23.19 2.70
N GLY A 89 -28.42 -22.50 3.80
CA GLY A 89 -28.12 -22.97 5.15
C GLY A 89 -26.64 -22.87 5.54
N PHE A 90 -26.35 -23.19 6.80
CA PHE A 90 -25.00 -23.22 7.35
C PHE A 90 -24.35 -24.59 7.09
N LYS A 91 -23.21 -24.61 6.40
CA LYS A 91 -22.51 -25.83 6.00
C LYS A 91 -21.52 -26.27 7.09
N LEU A 92 -21.69 -27.48 7.63
CA LEU A 92 -20.86 -28.03 8.71
C LEU A 92 -19.49 -28.55 8.27
N MET A 93 -19.22 -28.59 6.96
CA MET A 93 -17.96 -29.05 6.39
C MET A 93 -16.82 -28.01 6.45
N TYR A 94 -17.16 -26.74 6.69
CA TYR A 94 -16.18 -25.69 6.88
C TYR A 94 -15.80 -25.57 8.34
N CYS A 95 -14.55 -25.19 8.58
CA CYS A 95 -14.07 -25.04 9.93
C CYS A 95 -14.89 -24.04 10.75
N GLY A 96 -15.10 -24.35 12.02
CA GLY A 96 -15.92 -23.62 12.96
C GLY A 96 -15.28 -22.33 13.46
N ILE A 97 -15.95 -21.68 14.39
CA ILE A 97 -15.45 -20.48 15.06
C ILE A 97 -14.29 -20.88 15.99
N CYS A 98 -13.19 -20.13 15.97
CA CYS A 98 -12.02 -20.40 16.81
C CYS A 98 -12.02 -19.45 18.01
N LEU A 99 -11.95 -20.01 19.22
CA LEU A 99 -11.95 -19.28 20.48
C LEU A 99 -10.66 -19.55 21.26
N PHE A 100 -10.16 -18.54 21.97
CA PHE A 100 -9.06 -18.69 22.92
C PHE A 100 -9.62 -18.64 24.35
N ARG A 101 -9.18 -19.57 25.20
CA ARG A 101 -9.48 -19.58 26.62
C ARG A 101 -8.33 -18.94 27.39
N LYS A 102 -8.61 -17.79 28.02
CA LYS A 102 -7.66 -17.11 28.90
C LYS A 102 -7.44 -17.89 30.21
N PRO A 103 -6.35 -17.61 30.95
CA PRO A 103 -6.09 -18.23 32.25
C PRO A 103 -7.23 -18.06 33.28
N ASN A 104 -7.95 -16.94 33.23
CA ASN A 104 -9.13 -16.68 34.07
C ASN A 104 -10.39 -17.46 33.64
N GLY A 105 -10.30 -18.29 32.59
CA GLY A 105 -11.40 -19.08 32.05
C GLY A 105 -12.26 -18.36 30.99
N GLU A 106 -12.04 -17.07 30.76
CA GLU A 106 -12.78 -16.28 29.78
C GLU A 106 -12.52 -16.76 28.34
N LEU A 107 -13.58 -16.92 27.56
CA LEU A 107 -13.51 -17.25 26.13
C LEU A 107 -13.53 -15.98 25.29
N VAL A 108 -12.57 -15.85 24.37
CA VAL A 108 -12.49 -14.72 23.44
C VAL A 108 -12.38 -15.22 22.00
N PRO A 109 -12.87 -14.47 21.00
CA PRO A 109 -12.81 -14.93 19.62
C PRO A 109 -11.42 -14.70 19.01
N MET A 110 -10.85 -15.73 18.39
CA MET A 110 -9.66 -15.64 17.54
C MET A 110 -10.06 -15.41 16.08
N ASN A 111 -10.94 -16.28 15.55
CA ASN A 111 -11.49 -16.19 14.20
C ASN A 111 -12.99 -16.57 14.23
N GLY A 112 -13.76 -16.12 13.24
CA GLY A 112 -15.18 -16.47 13.06
C GLY A 112 -16.16 -15.35 13.37
N ARG A 113 -15.69 -14.12 13.63
CA ARG A 113 -16.55 -12.95 13.93
C ARG A 113 -17.61 -12.68 12.86
N THR A 114 -17.30 -12.89 11.59
CA THR A 114 -18.27 -12.71 10.48
C THR A 114 -19.38 -13.78 10.55
N ARG A 115 -19.01 -15.06 10.79
CA ARG A 115 -19.97 -16.16 10.97
C ARG A 115 -20.85 -15.91 12.18
N TYR A 116 -20.26 -15.51 13.30
CA TYR A 116 -20.97 -15.07 14.50
C TYR A 116 -21.96 -13.94 14.18
N GLU A 117 -21.51 -12.86 13.53
CA GLU A 117 -22.38 -11.71 13.23
C GLU A 117 -23.58 -12.12 12.39
N ILE A 118 -23.39 -12.97 11.39
CA ILE A 118 -24.48 -13.48 10.54
C ILE A 118 -25.44 -14.36 11.36
N LEU A 119 -24.93 -15.36 12.07
CA LEU A 119 -25.76 -16.29 12.84
C LEU A 119 -26.55 -15.56 13.94
N TYR A 120 -25.89 -14.68 14.70
CA TYR A 120 -26.50 -13.95 15.80
C TYR A 120 -27.44 -12.83 15.30
N LYS A 121 -26.96 -11.92 14.44
CA LYS A 121 -27.76 -10.73 14.06
C LYS A 121 -28.83 -11.03 13.01
N ASN A 122 -28.58 -11.95 12.07
CA ASN A 122 -29.52 -12.21 10.98
C ASN A 122 -30.46 -13.37 11.28
N HIS A 123 -30.02 -14.34 12.09
CA HIS A 123 -30.76 -15.59 12.35
C HIS A 123 -31.04 -15.84 13.85
N SER A 124 -30.68 -14.90 14.74
CA SER A 124 -30.96 -14.99 16.18
C SER A 124 -30.43 -16.27 16.84
N PHE A 125 -29.30 -16.81 16.35
CA PHE A 125 -28.72 -18.01 16.93
C PHE A 125 -28.33 -17.80 18.38
N THR A 126 -28.48 -18.84 19.20
CA THR A 126 -28.19 -18.81 20.64
C THR A 126 -26.85 -19.47 21.00
N ASN A 127 -26.36 -20.38 20.16
CA ASN A 127 -25.11 -21.09 20.35
C ASN A 127 -24.30 -21.21 19.05
N ILE A 128 -23.05 -21.62 19.18
CA ILE A 128 -22.10 -21.85 18.07
C ILE A 128 -21.37 -23.18 18.25
N ILE A 129 -20.88 -23.75 17.15
CA ILE A 129 -19.87 -24.81 17.19
C ILE A 129 -18.49 -24.15 17.13
N ALA A 130 -17.66 -24.39 18.14
CA ALA A 130 -16.37 -23.75 18.29
C ALA A 130 -15.23 -24.74 18.57
N ILE A 131 -14.04 -24.37 18.07
CA ILE A 131 -12.74 -24.95 18.45
C ILE A 131 -12.18 -24.06 19.55
N ILE A 132 -11.69 -24.67 20.63
CA ILE A 132 -11.14 -23.94 21.78
C ILE A 132 -9.65 -24.18 21.85
N PHE A 133 -8.89 -23.09 21.84
CA PHE A 133 -7.45 -23.04 22.03
C PHE A 133 -7.12 -22.52 23.43
N GLU A 134 -5.94 -22.86 23.92
CA GLU A 134 -5.36 -22.30 25.14
C GLU A 134 -3.84 -22.18 24.96
N ALA A 135 -3.18 -21.49 25.91
CA ALA A 135 -1.73 -21.38 25.91
C ALA A 135 -1.07 -22.76 26.02
N ALA A 136 -0.01 -22.98 25.23
CA ALA A 136 0.83 -24.16 25.35
C ALA A 136 1.57 -24.15 26.71
N PRO A 137 1.83 -25.33 27.31
CA PRO A 137 2.61 -25.41 28.55
C PRO A 137 3.96 -24.72 28.42
N GLY A 138 4.25 -23.78 29.32
CA GLY A 138 5.52 -23.04 29.35
C GLY A 138 5.57 -21.82 28.42
N ALA A 139 4.55 -21.55 27.61
CA ALA A 139 4.49 -20.34 26.81
C ALA A 139 4.29 -19.10 27.70
N THR A 140 5.07 -18.06 27.43
CA THR A 140 4.93 -16.74 28.05
C THR A 140 3.72 -16.00 27.50
N GLN A 141 3.22 -15.00 28.23
CA GLN A 141 2.09 -14.19 27.74
C GLN A 141 2.42 -13.47 26.42
N ASP A 142 3.66 -13.01 26.26
CA ASP A 142 4.11 -12.33 25.05
C ASP A 142 4.12 -13.26 23.83
N GLU A 143 4.61 -14.50 23.99
CA GLU A 143 4.55 -15.52 22.93
C GLU A 143 3.12 -15.91 22.56
N VAL A 144 2.21 -15.93 23.54
CA VAL A 144 0.78 -16.17 23.30
C VAL A 144 0.16 -15.02 22.53
N ASP A 145 0.45 -13.78 22.92
CA ASP A 145 -0.08 -12.58 22.27
C ASP A 145 0.41 -12.46 20.82
N ASP A 146 1.70 -12.75 20.58
CA ASP A 146 2.30 -12.83 19.25
C ASP A 146 1.60 -13.88 18.37
N ALA A 147 1.42 -15.09 18.92
CA ALA A 147 0.75 -16.18 18.23
C ALA A 147 -0.72 -15.86 17.92
N LEU A 148 -1.44 -15.21 18.83
CA LEU A 148 -2.82 -14.78 18.63
C LEU A 148 -2.93 -13.71 17.53
N SER A 149 -1.97 -12.77 17.47
CA SER A 149 -1.90 -11.74 16.43
C SER A 149 -1.76 -12.35 15.04
N SER A 150 -0.74 -13.19 14.84
CA SER A 150 -0.49 -13.85 13.55
C SER A 150 -1.63 -14.78 13.15
N PHE A 151 -2.16 -15.58 14.08
CA PHE A 151 -3.27 -16.51 13.81
C PHE A 151 -4.51 -15.79 13.28
N GLY A 152 -4.81 -14.57 13.77
CA GLY A 152 -5.96 -13.79 13.32
C GLY A 152 -5.91 -13.42 11.83
N VAL A 153 -4.72 -13.30 11.25
CA VAL A 153 -4.51 -12.99 9.83
C VAL A 153 -4.32 -14.27 9.01
N SER A 154 -3.42 -15.15 9.45
CA SER A 154 -3.06 -16.36 8.72
C SER A 154 -4.24 -17.32 8.55
N SER A 155 -5.07 -17.54 9.58
CA SER A 155 -6.22 -18.45 9.50
C SER A 155 -7.29 -18.04 8.47
N ASN A 156 -7.30 -16.77 8.03
CA ASN A 156 -8.20 -16.30 6.95
C ASN A 156 -7.66 -16.54 5.54
N SER A 157 -6.41 -17.00 5.40
CA SER A 157 -5.75 -17.24 4.11
C SER A 157 -5.96 -18.66 3.56
N TYR A 158 -6.58 -19.56 4.34
CA TYR A 158 -6.67 -20.99 4.05
C TYR A 158 -8.04 -21.45 3.50
N GLY A 159 -9.05 -20.57 3.40
CA GLY A 159 -10.43 -20.96 3.09
C GLY A 159 -11.09 -20.19 1.94
N ASP A 160 -11.94 -20.88 1.16
CA ASP A 160 -12.76 -20.34 0.08
C ASP A 160 -14.26 -20.47 0.44
N PRO A 161 -15.12 -19.42 0.44
CA PRO A 161 -14.89 -17.98 0.38
C PRO A 161 -14.99 -17.37 1.80
N GLU A 162 -13.97 -17.53 2.62
CA GLU A 162 -13.80 -16.71 3.83
C GLU A 162 -13.12 -15.44 3.35
N GLY A 163 -13.81 -14.28 3.34
CA GLY A 163 -13.29 -13.07 2.67
C GLY A 163 -11.77 -12.89 2.83
N GLU A 164 -11.07 -13.05 1.69
CA GLU A 164 -9.62 -13.31 1.61
C GLU A 164 -8.80 -12.28 2.38
N THR A 165 -7.74 -12.74 3.04
CA THR A 165 -6.69 -11.88 3.60
C THR A 165 -6.21 -10.89 2.53
N GLN A 166 -6.14 -9.60 2.87
CA GLN A 166 -5.64 -8.56 1.97
C GLN A 166 -4.17 -8.23 2.27
N LEU A 167 -3.44 -7.70 1.28
CA LEU A 167 -2.03 -7.29 1.49
C LEU A 167 -1.90 -6.24 2.61
N GLU A 168 -2.88 -5.34 2.76
CA GLU A 168 -2.88 -4.33 3.82
C GLU A 168 -3.11 -4.93 5.22
N ASP A 169 -3.78 -6.08 5.29
CA ASP A 169 -3.99 -6.80 6.56
C ASP A 169 -2.65 -7.34 7.07
N VAL A 170 -1.88 -7.98 6.17
CA VAL A 170 -0.52 -8.46 6.46
C VAL A 170 0.43 -7.30 6.73
N TYR A 171 0.36 -6.20 5.96
CA TYR A 171 1.16 -5.01 6.21
C TYR A 171 0.98 -4.47 7.64
N THR A 172 -0.27 -4.33 8.06
CA THR A 172 -0.63 -3.74 9.36
C THR A 172 -0.21 -4.66 10.51
N GLU A 173 -0.41 -5.97 10.35
CA GLU A 173 0.02 -6.98 11.32
C GLU A 173 1.54 -6.95 11.51
N VAL A 174 2.30 -7.02 10.42
CA VAL A 174 3.77 -7.08 10.52
C VAL A 174 4.33 -5.78 11.08
N CYS A 175 3.73 -4.62 10.74
CA CYS A 175 4.07 -3.35 11.38
C CYS A 175 3.82 -3.40 12.89
N HIS A 176 2.66 -3.90 13.32
CA HIS A 176 2.35 -4.08 14.73
C HIS A 176 3.34 -5.04 15.42
N ALA A 177 3.72 -6.15 14.77
CA ALA A 177 4.68 -7.09 15.29
C ALA A 177 6.09 -6.50 15.44
N ILE A 178 6.49 -5.56 14.57
CA ILE A 178 7.72 -4.78 14.73
C ILE A 178 7.61 -3.83 15.94
N ASP A 179 6.51 -3.09 16.05
CA ASP A 179 6.26 -2.14 17.16
C ASP A 179 6.25 -2.83 18.53
N MET A 180 5.72 -4.06 18.59
CA MET A 180 5.70 -4.89 19.80
C MET A 180 7.04 -5.59 20.07
N GLY A 181 7.99 -5.53 19.14
CA GLY A 181 9.32 -6.16 19.27
C GLY A 181 9.36 -7.66 18.98
N TRP A 182 8.26 -8.24 18.48
CA TRP A 182 8.20 -9.64 18.05
C TRP A 182 9.01 -9.87 16.77
N VAL A 183 8.98 -8.91 15.84
CA VAL A 183 9.91 -8.84 14.70
C VAL A 183 11.05 -7.89 15.07
N LYS A 184 12.21 -8.46 15.38
CA LYS A 184 13.35 -7.69 15.88
C LYS A 184 14.06 -6.94 14.76
N LYS A 185 14.22 -5.63 14.94
CA LYS A 185 15.12 -4.82 14.11
C LYS A 185 16.56 -5.24 14.39
N ASP A 186 17.26 -5.68 13.34
CA ASP A 186 18.68 -6.01 13.40
C ASP A 186 19.51 -4.84 12.82
N LYS A 187 20.74 -4.67 13.29
CA LYS A 187 21.69 -3.69 12.73
C LYS A 187 22.14 -4.07 11.33
N ASN A 188 22.09 -5.36 10.98
CA ASN A 188 22.29 -5.87 9.64
C ASN A 188 20.94 -5.84 8.88
N PRO A 189 20.79 -5.00 7.86
CA PRO A 189 19.55 -4.89 7.09
C PRO A 189 19.07 -6.22 6.50
N MET A 190 19.98 -7.13 6.12
CA MET A 190 19.61 -8.43 5.57
C MET A 190 18.90 -9.31 6.59
N LYS A 191 19.36 -9.32 7.85
CA LYS A 191 18.71 -10.08 8.93
C LYS A 191 17.35 -9.51 9.30
N PHE A 192 17.20 -8.18 9.21
CA PHE A 192 15.91 -7.55 9.42
C PHE A 192 14.93 -7.90 8.28
N ILE A 193 15.39 -7.85 7.02
CA ILE A 193 14.61 -8.30 5.85
C ILE A 193 14.17 -9.76 6.00
N GLU A 194 15.07 -10.65 6.43
CA GLU A 194 14.74 -12.06 6.68
C GLU A 194 13.67 -12.22 7.77
N SER A 195 13.76 -11.44 8.84
CA SER A 195 12.80 -11.48 9.95
C SER A 195 11.42 -10.97 9.52
N ILE A 196 11.36 -9.86 8.76
CA ILE A 196 10.12 -9.33 8.18
C ILE A 196 9.52 -10.37 7.21
N ARG A 197 10.34 -10.95 6.35
CA ARG A 197 9.91 -11.97 5.38
C ARG A 197 9.32 -13.20 6.04
N ALA A 198 9.97 -13.72 7.09
CA ALA A 198 9.46 -14.85 7.84
C ALA A 198 8.06 -14.57 8.41
N ARG A 199 7.83 -13.36 8.93
CA ARG A 199 6.50 -12.95 9.42
C ARG A 199 5.48 -12.80 8.28
N VAL A 200 5.84 -12.13 7.20
CA VAL A 200 4.98 -11.99 6.01
C VAL A 200 4.56 -13.34 5.44
N ASP A 201 5.49 -14.30 5.34
CA ASP A 201 5.20 -15.64 4.82
C ASP A 201 4.28 -16.43 5.77
N LEU A 202 4.45 -16.26 7.10
CA LEU A 202 3.55 -16.85 8.10
C LEU A 202 2.12 -16.31 7.98
N ASP A 203 1.96 -14.98 7.88
CA ASP A 203 0.65 -14.33 7.85
C ASP A 203 -0.06 -14.45 6.50
N ALA A 204 0.70 -14.55 5.41
CA ALA A 204 0.17 -14.85 4.08
C ALA A 204 -0.21 -16.34 3.90
N GLY A 205 0.09 -17.20 4.88
CA GLY A 205 -0.22 -18.63 4.85
C GLY A 205 0.27 -19.35 3.60
N ARG A 206 -0.42 -20.41 3.17
CA ARG A 206 -0.05 -21.26 2.01
C ARG A 206 -0.41 -20.61 0.66
N GLY A 207 0.09 -19.40 0.41
CA GLY A 207 0.21 -18.86 -0.95
C GLY A 207 -0.98 -18.04 -1.46
N CYS A 208 -1.73 -17.35 -0.58
CA CYS A 208 -2.76 -16.41 -1.03
C CYS A 208 -2.20 -15.25 -1.88
N PHE A 209 -0.89 -14.98 -1.76
CA PHE A 209 -0.16 -14.01 -2.58
C PHE A 209 1.01 -14.68 -3.31
N ALA A 210 1.25 -14.24 -4.55
CA ALA A 210 2.46 -14.60 -5.30
C ALA A 210 3.73 -14.10 -4.59
N ALA A 211 4.86 -14.81 -4.77
CA ALA A 211 6.14 -14.47 -4.14
C ALA A 211 6.54 -13.00 -4.38
N THR A 212 6.35 -12.49 -5.60
CA THR A 212 6.65 -11.09 -5.96
C THR A 212 5.83 -10.07 -5.16
N LYS A 213 4.59 -10.40 -4.77
CA LYS A 213 3.75 -9.53 -3.91
C LYS A 213 4.19 -9.58 -2.45
N ARG A 214 4.67 -10.73 -1.97
CA ARG A 214 5.23 -10.87 -0.61
C ARG A 214 6.56 -10.15 -0.50
N ASP A 215 7.44 -10.29 -1.50
CA ASP A 215 8.65 -9.48 -1.65
C ASP A 215 8.31 -7.99 -1.60
N ALA A 216 7.31 -7.58 -2.39
CA ALA A 216 6.86 -6.20 -2.42
C ALA A 216 6.48 -5.66 -1.03
N LEU A 217 5.80 -6.49 -0.24
CA LEU A 217 5.36 -6.15 1.10
C LEU A 217 6.52 -6.00 2.08
N VAL A 218 7.51 -6.92 2.01
CA VAL A 218 8.69 -6.92 2.89
C VAL A 218 9.46 -5.61 2.80
N TYR A 219 9.79 -5.13 1.60
CA TYR A 219 10.55 -3.88 1.49
C TYR A 219 9.71 -2.64 1.74
N ARG A 220 8.38 -2.67 1.49
CA ARG A 220 7.49 -1.58 1.91
C ARG A 220 7.52 -1.41 3.43
N ILE A 221 7.52 -2.52 4.18
CA ILE A 221 7.64 -2.52 5.64
C ILE A 221 9.03 -2.03 6.04
N LEU A 222 10.10 -2.55 5.41
CA LEU A 222 11.48 -2.11 5.67
C LEU A 222 11.61 -0.58 5.55
N ASN A 223 11.15 0.00 4.43
CA ASN A 223 11.23 1.43 4.17
C ASN A 223 10.47 2.29 5.22
N ASN A 224 9.43 1.74 5.84
CA ASN A 224 8.70 2.43 6.90
C ASN A 224 9.48 2.50 8.22
N TYR A 225 10.35 1.54 8.50
CA TYR A 225 11.11 1.42 9.77
C TYR A 225 12.61 1.75 9.62
N GLU A 226 13.10 1.91 8.40
CA GLU A 226 14.43 2.42 8.03
C GLU A 226 14.32 3.87 7.52
N SER A 227 13.77 4.79 8.33
CA SER A 227 13.64 6.20 7.94
C SER A 227 14.88 7.02 8.33
N SER A 228 15.86 7.04 7.43
CA SER A 228 16.72 8.23 7.22
C SER A 228 16.31 9.01 5.96
N LEU A 229 15.09 8.79 5.44
CA LEU A 229 14.63 9.30 4.15
C LEU A 229 13.42 10.23 4.31
N ASP A 230 13.62 11.51 4.02
CA ASP A 230 12.55 12.49 3.88
C ASP A 230 11.89 12.32 2.51
N ILE A 231 10.57 12.12 2.50
CA ILE A 231 9.76 11.92 1.30
C ILE A 231 8.81 13.12 1.16
N LEU A 232 8.93 13.88 0.06
CA LEU A 232 8.01 14.98 -0.24
C LEU A 232 6.82 14.47 -1.07
N SER A 233 5.60 14.72 -0.60
CA SER A 233 4.35 14.45 -1.33
C SER A 233 3.78 15.75 -1.89
N TRP A 234 3.61 15.81 -3.21
CA TRP A 234 3.17 17.01 -3.93
C TRP A 234 1.66 17.01 -4.20
N THR A 235 0.85 16.73 -3.18
CA THR A 235 -0.61 16.52 -3.33
C THR A 235 -1.48 17.70 -2.96
N THR A 236 -0.99 18.62 -2.11
CA THR A 236 -1.77 19.79 -1.72
C THR A 236 -1.62 20.90 -2.77
N GLY A 237 -2.74 21.51 -3.17
CA GLY A 237 -2.69 22.62 -4.12
C GLY A 237 -1.86 23.79 -3.60
N GLY A 238 -0.94 24.31 -4.43
CA GLY A 238 -0.09 25.45 -4.09
C GLY A 238 1.25 25.10 -3.44
N GLU A 239 1.47 23.86 -2.97
CA GLU A 239 2.76 23.46 -2.36
C GLU A 239 3.90 23.45 -3.37
N ALA A 240 3.63 22.97 -4.58
CA ALA A 240 4.63 22.93 -5.65
C ALA A 240 5.05 24.35 -6.07
N GLU A 241 4.11 25.28 -6.18
CA GLU A 241 4.37 26.69 -6.47
C GLU A 241 5.10 27.39 -5.32
N ARG A 242 4.74 27.09 -4.07
CA ARG A 242 5.46 27.61 -2.88
C ARG A 242 6.90 27.12 -2.85
N TRP A 243 7.13 25.83 -3.07
CA TRP A 243 8.49 25.29 -3.10
C TRP A 243 9.36 25.97 -4.17
N LEU A 244 8.81 26.24 -5.35
CA LEU A 244 9.54 27.02 -6.38
C LEU A 244 9.93 28.41 -5.87
N SER A 245 8.99 29.11 -5.22
CA SER A 245 9.24 30.43 -4.63
C SER A 245 10.30 30.40 -3.53
N ASP A 246 10.16 29.46 -2.59
CA ASP A 246 11.06 29.29 -1.44
C ASP A 246 12.49 28.95 -1.87
N ASN A 247 12.64 28.28 -3.03
CA ASN A 247 13.93 27.91 -3.63
C ASN A 247 14.42 28.91 -4.69
N ASN A 248 13.89 30.14 -4.70
CA ASN A 248 14.29 31.24 -5.60
C ASN A 248 14.08 30.97 -7.11
N ILE A 249 13.18 30.05 -7.46
CA ILE A 249 12.79 29.77 -8.84
C ILE A 249 11.61 30.68 -9.19
N VAL A 250 11.93 31.94 -9.51
CA VAL A 250 10.96 33.03 -9.68
C VAL A 250 10.79 33.45 -11.15
N THR A 251 9.73 34.20 -11.41
CA THR A 251 9.48 34.80 -12.74
C THR A 251 10.55 35.84 -13.06
N ILE A 252 11.08 35.79 -14.28
CA ILE A 252 12.01 36.77 -14.83
C ILE A 252 11.25 37.63 -15.84
N PRO A 253 11.14 38.96 -15.65
CA PRO A 253 10.42 39.82 -16.57
C PRO A 253 11.16 39.93 -17.92
N PRO A 254 10.44 40.20 -19.03
CA PRO A 254 11.07 40.53 -20.30
C PRO A 254 11.92 41.81 -20.18
N LYS A 255 13.01 41.89 -20.94
CA LYS A 255 13.91 43.06 -20.98
C LYS A 255 14.23 43.42 -22.44
N GLY A 256 13.76 44.58 -22.89
CA GLY A 256 13.86 45.00 -24.30
C GLY A 256 13.20 43.96 -25.21
N ASP A 257 13.92 43.53 -26.24
CA ASP A 257 13.45 42.51 -27.19
C ASP A 257 13.56 41.07 -26.68
N LYS A 258 14.09 40.86 -25.46
CA LYS A 258 14.22 39.52 -24.85
C LYS A 258 12.94 39.15 -24.10
N ARG A 259 12.38 37.99 -24.42
CA ARG A 259 11.24 37.37 -23.71
C ARG A 259 11.60 37.12 -22.24
N GLY A 260 10.60 37.24 -21.37
CA GLY A 260 10.74 36.86 -19.96
C GLY A 260 10.71 35.35 -19.77
N ILE A 261 10.89 34.86 -18.54
CA ILE A 261 10.77 33.44 -18.19
C ILE A 261 9.73 33.28 -17.08
N LYS A 262 8.81 32.33 -17.25
CA LYS A 262 7.86 31.91 -16.20
C LYS A 262 7.96 30.43 -15.94
N TYR A 263 7.85 30.04 -14.67
CA TYR A 263 7.78 28.65 -14.24
C TYR A 263 6.34 28.29 -13.90
N ILE A 264 5.93 27.07 -14.24
CA ILE A 264 4.66 26.49 -13.83
C ILE A 264 4.90 25.07 -13.33
N ALA A 265 4.34 24.72 -12.16
CA ALA A 265 4.43 23.39 -11.59
C ALA A 265 3.14 22.60 -11.89
N LEU A 266 3.22 21.40 -12.48
CA LEU A 266 2.05 20.57 -12.80
C LEU A 266 2.31 19.07 -12.58
N SER A 267 1.25 18.29 -12.38
CA SER A 267 1.37 16.87 -12.04
C SER A 267 1.80 16.01 -13.24
N ALA A 268 2.74 15.10 -12.99
CA ALA A 268 3.11 14.04 -13.93
C ALA A 268 2.04 12.93 -14.05
N GLU A 269 1.11 12.85 -13.09
CA GLU A 269 0.08 11.80 -13.04
C GLU A 269 -1.07 12.05 -14.04
N SER A 270 -1.16 13.26 -14.60
CA SER A 270 -2.24 13.68 -15.49
C SER A 270 -1.72 14.36 -16.76
N GLY A 271 -0.96 13.61 -17.57
CA GLY A 271 -0.30 14.08 -18.79
C GLY A 271 -1.12 15.03 -19.67
N ALA A 272 -2.29 14.57 -20.15
CA ALA A 272 -3.13 15.37 -21.06
C ALA A 272 -3.59 16.70 -20.42
N LYS A 273 -3.99 16.68 -19.15
CA LYS A 273 -4.40 17.88 -18.41
C LYS A 273 -3.23 18.85 -18.23
N THR A 274 -2.04 18.32 -17.92
CA THR A 274 -0.81 19.09 -17.78
C THR A 274 -0.43 19.79 -19.09
N LEU A 275 -0.51 19.09 -20.23
CA LEU A 275 -0.25 19.66 -21.54
C LEU A 275 -1.21 20.81 -21.87
N ILE A 276 -2.51 20.60 -21.73
CA ILE A 276 -3.53 21.63 -22.00
C ILE A 276 -3.32 22.86 -21.10
N SER A 277 -3.00 22.63 -19.82
CA SER A 277 -2.76 23.72 -18.86
C SER A 277 -1.51 24.52 -19.21
N ALA A 278 -0.42 23.86 -19.63
CA ALA A 278 0.80 24.53 -20.06
C ALA A 278 0.59 25.36 -21.34
N VAL A 279 -0.18 24.84 -22.31
CA VAL A 279 -0.54 25.57 -23.53
C VAL A 279 -1.38 26.80 -23.22
N LYS A 280 -2.41 26.67 -22.38
CA LYS A 280 -3.23 27.80 -21.94
C LYS A 280 -2.36 28.86 -21.25
N PHE A 281 -1.48 28.43 -20.34
CA PHE A 281 -0.59 29.35 -19.63
C PHE A 281 0.36 30.10 -20.57
N ALA A 282 0.88 29.44 -21.62
CA ALA A 282 1.71 30.10 -22.63
C ALA A 282 0.92 31.10 -23.48
N TYR A 283 -0.31 30.74 -23.87
CA TYR A 283 -1.20 31.63 -24.62
C TYR A 283 -1.51 32.91 -23.83
N ASP A 284 -1.79 32.77 -22.53
CA ASP A 284 -2.06 33.89 -21.63
C ASP A 284 -0.80 34.74 -21.33
N ASN A 285 0.40 34.25 -21.66
CA ASN A 285 1.69 34.89 -21.38
C ASN A 285 2.58 34.99 -22.64
N PRO A 286 2.14 35.71 -23.68
CA PRO A 286 2.75 35.66 -25.01
C PRO A 286 4.18 36.23 -25.07
N ASN A 287 4.62 37.00 -24.07
CA ASN A 287 5.97 37.60 -24.00
C ASN A 287 6.96 36.77 -23.14
N TYR A 288 6.57 35.57 -22.72
CA TYR A 288 7.36 34.72 -21.83
C TYR A 288 7.66 33.36 -22.44
N ASP A 289 8.85 32.84 -22.16
CA ASP A 289 9.16 31.43 -22.32
C ASP A 289 8.75 30.68 -21.04
N ILE A 290 7.93 29.66 -21.22
CA ILE A 290 7.33 28.88 -20.14
C ILE A 290 8.20 27.66 -19.86
N ARG A 291 8.66 27.55 -18.62
CA ARG A 291 9.39 26.40 -18.08
C ARG A 291 8.42 25.54 -17.26
N LEU A 292 8.02 24.42 -17.85
CA LEU A 292 7.19 23.43 -17.17
C LEU A 292 8.05 22.60 -16.22
N VAL A 293 7.73 22.67 -14.92
CA VAL A 293 8.28 21.81 -13.88
C VAL A 293 7.21 20.79 -13.51
N ILE A 294 7.52 19.50 -13.54
CA ILE A 294 6.56 18.46 -13.15
C ILE A 294 6.76 18.04 -11.69
N HIS A 295 5.75 17.43 -11.09
CA HIS A 295 5.87 16.75 -9.79
C HIS A 295 5.25 15.36 -9.84
N THR A 296 5.76 14.43 -9.04
CA THR A 296 5.35 13.02 -9.06
C THR A 296 4.06 12.70 -8.32
N GLY A 297 3.45 13.69 -7.65
CA GLY A 297 2.37 13.47 -6.69
C GLY A 297 2.85 12.63 -5.50
N THR A 298 2.02 11.70 -5.02
CA THR A 298 2.45 10.74 -4.00
C THR A 298 3.22 9.58 -4.65
N LEU A 299 4.39 9.26 -4.10
CA LEU A 299 5.11 8.05 -4.46
C LEU A 299 4.47 6.87 -3.72
N THR A 300 3.86 5.95 -4.45
CA THR A 300 3.12 4.79 -3.91
C THR A 300 3.79 3.46 -4.26
N GLY A 301 4.95 3.50 -4.92
CA GLY A 301 5.67 2.33 -5.40
C GLY A 301 6.55 1.65 -4.34
N PHE A 302 6.81 0.36 -4.58
CA PHE A 302 7.65 -0.55 -3.78
C PHE A 302 9.09 -0.03 -3.55
N ASP A 303 9.74 0.37 -4.64
CA ASP A 303 11.04 1.02 -4.66
C ASP A 303 10.76 2.48 -4.99
N LEU A 304 10.92 3.37 -4.01
CA LEU A 304 10.54 4.77 -4.14
C LEU A 304 11.42 5.49 -5.17
N GLU A 305 12.72 5.18 -5.22
CA GLU A 305 13.65 5.75 -6.20
C GLU A 305 13.28 5.33 -7.61
N LYS A 306 13.07 4.04 -7.83
CA LYS A 306 12.60 3.53 -9.12
C LYS A 306 11.21 4.07 -9.45
N CYS A 307 10.30 4.18 -8.49
CA CYS A 307 8.96 4.73 -8.70
C CYS A 307 9.04 6.19 -9.16
N TYR A 308 9.91 6.98 -8.53
CA TYR A 308 10.19 8.35 -8.93
C TYR A 308 10.74 8.39 -10.36
N ILE A 309 11.82 7.66 -10.64
CA ILE A 309 12.47 7.63 -11.96
C ILE A 309 11.48 7.18 -13.04
N ASP A 310 10.74 6.09 -12.80
CA ASP A 310 9.76 5.56 -13.74
C ASP A 310 8.65 6.58 -14.06
N LYS A 311 8.10 7.26 -13.05
CA LYS A 311 7.08 8.30 -13.27
C LYS A 311 7.65 9.44 -14.13
N VAL A 312 8.87 9.88 -13.84
CA VAL A 312 9.54 10.97 -14.54
C VAL A 312 9.87 10.60 -15.99
N VAL A 313 10.51 9.45 -16.21
CA VAL A 313 10.90 8.97 -17.54
C VAL A 313 9.67 8.66 -18.39
N LYS A 314 8.65 8.00 -17.84
CA LYS A 314 7.39 7.73 -18.57
C LYS A 314 6.73 9.02 -19.02
N PHE A 315 6.66 10.02 -18.13
CA PHE A 315 6.10 11.33 -18.50
C PHE A 315 6.92 12.01 -19.58
N LYS A 316 8.26 12.04 -19.47
CA LYS A 316 9.15 12.65 -20.46
C LYS A 316 8.98 12.03 -21.84
N ASN A 317 9.00 10.70 -21.91
CA ASN A 317 8.83 9.97 -23.16
C ASN A 317 7.43 10.21 -23.77
N TRP A 318 6.40 10.20 -22.93
CA TRP A 318 5.04 10.53 -23.35
C TRP A 318 4.95 11.97 -23.89
N TRP A 319 5.55 12.93 -23.18
CA TRP A 319 5.58 14.34 -23.58
C TRP A 319 6.23 14.53 -24.95
N ASP A 320 7.42 13.96 -25.16
CA ASP A 320 8.15 14.09 -26.42
C ASP A 320 7.38 13.46 -27.59
N ALA A 321 6.77 12.29 -27.36
CA ALA A 321 5.95 11.61 -28.35
C ALA A 321 4.72 12.45 -28.72
N VAL A 322 3.98 12.98 -27.74
CA VAL A 322 2.78 13.78 -27.99
C VAL A 322 3.11 15.10 -28.69
N ILE A 323 4.17 15.80 -28.30
CA ILE A 323 4.60 17.02 -29.00
C ILE A 323 4.95 16.73 -30.46
N SER A 324 5.59 15.59 -30.73
CA SER A 324 5.90 15.16 -32.10
C SER A 324 4.64 14.87 -32.91
N GLN A 325 3.67 14.18 -32.30
CA GLN A 325 2.37 13.89 -32.91
C GLN A 325 1.57 15.17 -33.19
N LEU A 326 1.55 16.13 -32.26
CA LEU A 326 0.90 17.43 -32.47
C LEU A 326 1.59 18.25 -33.56
N GLY A 327 2.93 18.23 -33.59
CA GLY A 327 3.72 18.85 -34.64
C GLY A 327 3.35 18.34 -36.03
N TYR A 328 3.20 17.02 -36.17
CA TYR A 328 2.74 16.42 -37.41
C TYR A 328 1.27 16.72 -37.70
N GLY A 329 0.38 16.47 -36.73
CA GLY A 329 -1.07 16.56 -36.92
C GLY A 329 -1.59 17.97 -37.20
N PHE A 330 -0.99 19.00 -36.61
CA PHE A 330 -1.43 20.40 -36.78
C PHE A 330 -0.58 21.18 -37.80
N PHE A 331 0.67 20.79 -38.00
CA PHE A 331 1.62 21.60 -38.77
C PHE A 331 2.38 20.80 -39.85
N ASN A 332 2.05 19.53 -40.04
CA ASN A 332 2.70 18.61 -40.99
C ASN A 332 4.24 18.56 -40.84
N TYR A 333 4.74 18.76 -39.63
CA TYR A 333 6.17 18.64 -39.34
C TYR A 333 6.55 17.17 -39.07
N GLN A 334 7.50 16.63 -39.84
CA GLN A 334 8.14 15.34 -39.60
C GLN A 334 9.64 15.52 -39.30
N GLY A 335 10.17 14.80 -38.30
CA GLY A 335 11.61 14.70 -38.01
C GLY A 335 12.27 15.86 -37.24
N GLU A 336 13.60 15.98 -37.36
CA GLU A 336 14.49 16.92 -36.65
C GLU A 336 14.12 18.40 -36.77
N LYS A 337 13.29 18.77 -37.76
CA LYS A 337 12.80 20.13 -37.98
C LYS A 337 11.88 20.66 -36.87
N LEU A 338 11.30 19.78 -36.04
CA LEU A 338 10.54 20.21 -34.86
C LEU A 338 11.44 20.81 -33.76
N GLY A 339 12.74 20.53 -33.77
CA GLY A 339 13.74 21.14 -32.89
C GLY A 339 14.15 22.55 -33.32
N MET A 340 13.84 22.95 -34.57
CA MET A 340 14.16 24.28 -35.11
C MET A 340 13.08 25.34 -34.83
N LEU A 341 11.90 24.92 -34.37
CA LEU A 341 10.86 25.85 -33.92
C LEU A 341 11.20 26.32 -32.52
N LYS A 342 11.34 27.63 -32.31
CA LYS A 342 11.38 28.22 -30.96
C LYS A 342 10.09 27.85 -30.24
N ARG A 343 10.18 26.94 -29.26
CA ARG A 343 9.03 26.50 -28.47
C ARG A 343 8.86 27.45 -27.30
N PRO A 344 7.69 28.12 -27.17
CA PRO A 344 7.42 28.95 -25.99
C PRO A 344 7.25 28.10 -24.71
N ILE A 345 7.21 26.77 -24.81
CA ILE A 345 7.07 25.85 -23.67
C ILE A 345 8.21 24.84 -23.71
N THR A 346 8.94 24.72 -22.60
CA THR A 346 9.99 23.72 -22.40
C THR A 346 9.68 22.87 -21.17
N LEU A 347 9.75 21.55 -21.30
CA LEU A 347 9.75 20.63 -20.17
C LEU A 347 11.12 20.74 -19.47
N TYR A 348 11.14 21.47 -18.35
CA TYR A 348 12.35 22.03 -17.76
C TYR A 348 12.94 21.16 -16.65
N GLY A 349 12.09 20.63 -15.76
CA GLY A 349 12.56 19.80 -14.66
C GLY A 349 11.42 19.09 -13.93
N VAL A 350 11.77 18.44 -12.83
CA VAL A 350 10.89 17.78 -11.90
C VAL A 350 11.26 18.19 -10.47
N LEU A 351 10.24 18.36 -9.61
CA LEU A 351 10.45 18.63 -8.19
C LEU A 351 11.08 17.41 -7.48
N PRO A 352 12.05 17.61 -6.57
CA PRO A 352 12.63 16.52 -5.81
C PRO A 352 11.56 15.87 -4.91
N ALA A 353 11.66 14.57 -4.67
CA ALA A 353 10.67 13.86 -3.83
C ALA A 353 11.29 12.95 -2.77
N LEU A 354 12.59 12.68 -2.84
CA LEU A 354 13.27 11.68 -2.02
C LEU A 354 14.65 12.18 -1.64
N SER A 355 14.95 12.27 -0.33
CA SER A 355 16.28 12.66 0.14
C SER A 355 17.36 11.62 -0.14
N SER A 356 17.00 10.35 -0.43
CA SER A 356 17.95 9.31 -0.88
C SER A 356 18.55 9.60 -2.25
N VAL A 357 17.81 10.29 -3.11
CA VAL A 357 18.13 10.45 -4.54
C VAL A 357 18.50 11.90 -4.84
N HIS A 358 17.93 12.84 -4.08
CA HIS A 358 18.00 14.26 -4.34
C HIS A 358 18.33 15.03 -3.08
N ASP A 359 19.10 16.10 -3.23
CA ASP A 359 18.99 17.24 -2.33
C ASP A 359 17.61 17.89 -2.52
N LEU A 360 16.79 17.88 -1.47
CA LEU A 360 15.38 18.30 -1.50
C LEU A 360 15.19 19.83 -1.67
N GLU A 361 16.27 20.61 -1.60
CA GLU A 361 16.28 22.05 -1.86
C GLU A 361 16.70 22.38 -3.31
N LYS A 362 16.97 21.37 -4.14
CA LYS A 362 17.46 21.56 -5.51
C LYS A 362 16.51 20.99 -6.54
N LEU A 363 16.26 21.77 -7.58
CA LEU A 363 15.46 21.34 -8.72
C LEU A 363 16.19 20.27 -9.51
N VAL A 364 15.48 19.20 -9.88
CA VAL A 364 15.99 18.14 -10.75
C VAL A 364 15.66 18.51 -12.19
N LYS A 365 16.65 18.95 -12.96
CA LYS A 365 16.51 19.40 -14.35
C LYS A 365 16.53 18.22 -15.32
N PHE A 366 15.76 18.33 -16.40
CA PHE A 366 15.94 17.46 -17.55
C PHE A 366 17.17 17.93 -18.34
N VAL A 367 18.09 17.01 -18.63
CA VAL A 367 19.29 17.28 -19.42
C VAL A 367 19.41 16.30 -20.58
N THR A 368 20.00 16.77 -21.68
CA THR A 368 20.32 15.90 -22.81
C THR A 368 21.41 14.92 -22.40
N PRO A 369 21.22 13.60 -22.59
CA PRO A 369 22.26 12.62 -22.33
C PRO A 369 23.49 12.89 -23.22
N THR A 370 24.64 13.09 -22.60
CA THR A 370 25.91 13.33 -23.26
C THR A 370 27.01 12.53 -22.55
N PRO A 371 28.18 12.29 -23.20
CA PRO A 371 29.31 11.70 -22.50
C PRO A 371 29.73 12.50 -21.25
N LYS A 372 29.55 13.83 -21.26
CA LYS A 372 29.94 14.73 -20.16
C LYS A 372 29.07 14.61 -18.91
N ASN A 373 27.82 14.16 -19.03
CA ASN A 373 26.94 13.90 -17.88
C ASN A 373 26.68 12.41 -17.68
N GLU A 374 27.59 11.55 -18.15
CA GLU A 374 27.50 10.09 -18.03
C GLU A 374 26.18 9.53 -18.60
N TYR A 375 25.64 10.20 -19.63
CA TYR A 375 24.34 9.87 -20.24
C TYR A 375 23.14 9.93 -19.27
N LYS A 376 23.26 10.65 -18.15
CA LYS A 376 22.14 10.89 -17.24
C LYS A 376 21.10 11.80 -17.88
N LEU A 377 19.82 11.45 -17.70
CA LEU A 377 18.68 12.25 -18.15
C LEU A 377 18.33 13.39 -17.18
N LEU A 378 18.80 13.28 -15.93
CA LEU A 378 18.47 14.18 -14.84
C LEU A 378 19.75 14.73 -14.21
N SER A 379 19.74 16.01 -13.84
CA SER A 379 20.79 16.62 -13.04
C SER A 379 20.19 17.59 -12.02
N GLN A 380 20.82 17.79 -10.85
CA GLN A 380 20.34 18.78 -9.89
C GLN A 380 20.92 20.17 -10.18
N SER A 381 20.15 21.21 -9.88
CA SER A 381 20.64 22.60 -9.89
C SER A 381 21.79 22.79 -8.91
N ASP A 382 22.62 23.82 -9.14
CA ASP A 382 23.64 24.28 -8.20
C ASP A 382 23.03 24.91 -6.93
N SER A 383 23.88 25.18 -5.94
CA SER A 383 23.46 25.70 -4.63
C SER A 383 22.76 27.07 -4.75
N LYS A 384 21.59 27.18 -4.12
CA LYS A 384 20.67 28.34 -4.07
C LYS A 384 19.70 28.54 -5.23
N GLY A 385 19.45 27.52 -6.07
CA GLY A 385 18.35 27.58 -7.04
C GLY A 385 18.45 28.71 -8.09
N LYS A 386 19.61 29.39 -8.16
CA LYS A 386 19.89 30.39 -9.18
C LYS A 386 20.15 29.67 -10.50
N VAL A 387 19.06 29.31 -11.16
CA VAL A 387 19.10 28.95 -12.57
C VAL A 387 19.38 30.22 -13.38
N LEU A 388 20.64 30.63 -13.40
CA LEU A 388 21.14 31.64 -14.32
C LEU A 388 21.21 31.00 -15.72
N TYR A 389 20.65 31.74 -16.68
CA TYR A 389 20.80 31.58 -18.13
C TYR A 389 21.73 30.46 -18.61
N ASP A 390 21.20 29.52 -19.42
CA ASP A 390 22.03 28.72 -20.35
C ASP A 390 22.55 29.57 -21.54
N TYR A 391 22.88 30.83 -21.28
CA TYR A 391 23.52 31.73 -22.23
C TYR A 391 24.57 32.52 -21.46
N GLN A 392 25.85 32.22 -21.73
CA GLN A 392 26.97 32.99 -21.19
C GLN A 392 26.77 34.45 -21.60
N ILE A 393 26.51 35.33 -20.62
CA ILE A 393 26.55 36.77 -20.84
C ILE A 393 28.03 37.12 -21.09
N PRO A 394 28.40 37.72 -22.24
CA PRO A 394 29.76 38.20 -22.48
C PRO A 394 30.19 39.12 -21.35
N GLU A 395 31.45 39.03 -20.94
CA GLU A 395 31.99 39.71 -19.75
C GLU A 395 31.79 41.24 -19.76
N GLU A 396 31.60 41.79 -20.95
CA GLU A 396 31.36 43.20 -21.29
C GLU A 396 30.05 43.74 -20.73
N ASP A 397 29.01 42.90 -20.57
CA ASP A 397 27.68 43.31 -20.08
C ASP A 397 27.53 43.22 -18.55
N ARG A 398 28.58 42.83 -17.81
CA ARG A 398 28.55 42.81 -16.32
C ARG A 398 28.77 44.18 -15.69
N ALA A 399 29.26 45.16 -16.44
CA ALA A 399 29.64 46.48 -15.90
C ALA A 399 28.46 47.45 -15.71
N GLU A 400 27.27 47.19 -16.26
CA GLU A 400 26.09 48.07 -16.12
C GLU A 400 25.12 47.66 -14.99
N ALA A 401 25.48 46.67 -14.17
CA ALA A 401 24.66 46.21 -13.05
C ALA A 401 25.33 46.38 -11.68
N ALA A 402 26.27 47.32 -11.56
CA ALA A 402 26.84 47.78 -10.27
C ALA A 402 26.27 49.14 -9.88
#